data_AF-A0A2W0HPW8-F1
#
_entry.id   AF-A0A2W0HPW8-F1
#
_cell.length_a   1.000
_cell.length_b   1.000
_cell.length_c   1.000
_cell.angle_alpha   90.00
_cell.angle_beta   90.00
_cell.angle_gamma   90.00
#
_symmetry.space_group_name_H-M   'P 1'
#
loop_
_entity.id
_entity.type
_entity.pdbx_description
1 polymer ?
#
loop_
_entity_poly.entity_id
_entity_poly.type
_entity_poly.pdbx_seq_one_letter_code
_entity_poly.pdbx_strand_id
1 'polypeptide(L)'
;MKKSVWLVLAAGILLAGCNDAEQSAGDKEQQSGNGEEHTDADGGNEAEENGSDNEADAAEREEQEAELLAEQERIAELEAEIERLTEEAETGSDSEETSENGSTTGEENEYGRSAPRMTPDEDFFTQFWFIEEQSPEEEEMGFEPSLTDWQDYRGEISNRYSAEESGYMTAEVLAMDWIRERETEMMMDTQEELAMRTYYEEDGESAMILILHWGLKDDAIAGEDLLLHLTRNGDIWSLDNIEERYYCRRGMDEDASICH
;
A
#
# COMPACT_ATOMS: atom_id res chain seq x y z
N MET A 1 -33.89 -34.01 -19.43
CA MET A 1 -35.04 -33.44 -20.18
C MET A 1 -36.10 -32.93 -19.21
N LYS A 2 -36.03 -31.66 -18.80
CA LYS A 2 -37.17 -30.83 -18.42
C LYS A 2 -36.88 -29.44 -18.96
N LYS A 3 -37.78 -28.97 -19.81
CA LYS A 3 -37.74 -27.71 -20.55
C LYS A 3 -38.40 -26.61 -19.71
N SER A 4 -38.18 -25.38 -20.17
CA SER A 4 -39.10 -24.23 -20.06
C SER A 4 -38.94 -23.38 -18.79
N VAL A 5 -38.96 -22.04 -18.82
CA VAL A 5 -39.35 -21.09 -19.87
C VAL A 5 -38.82 -19.70 -19.50
N TRP A 6 -38.43 -18.92 -20.51
CA TRP A 6 -38.08 -17.50 -20.44
C TRP A 6 -39.33 -16.64 -20.20
N LEU A 7 -39.22 -15.58 -19.37
CA LEU A 7 -40.11 -14.43 -19.47
C LEU A 7 -39.29 -13.14 -19.48
N VAL A 8 -39.35 -12.46 -20.62
CA VAL A 8 -38.91 -11.09 -20.86
C VAL A 8 -40.04 -10.16 -20.42
N LEU A 9 -39.70 -9.05 -19.75
CA LEU A 9 -40.57 -7.88 -19.68
C LEU A 9 -39.72 -6.61 -19.74
N ALA A 10 -39.94 -5.86 -20.82
CA ALA A 10 -39.37 -4.56 -21.10
C ALA A 10 -40.39 -3.46 -20.81
N ALA A 11 -39.94 -2.35 -20.22
CA ALA A 11 -40.47 -0.99 -20.32
C ALA A 11 -39.46 -0.09 -19.57
N GLY A 12 -38.85 0.98 -20.11
CA GLY A 12 -39.23 1.85 -21.20
C GLY A 12 -39.77 3.17 -20.64
N ILE A 13 -38.90 4.08 -20.20
CA ILE A 13 -39.22 5.52 -20.08
C ILE A 13 -38.08 6.35 -20.65
N LEU A 14 -38.38 6.97 -21.79
CA LEU A 14 -37.70 8.11 -22.38
C LEU A 14 -38.08 9.38 -21.61
N LEU A 15 -37.11 10.20 -21.23
CA LEU A 15 -37.29 11.65 -21.15
C LEU A 15 -36.07 12.35 -21.73
N ALA A 16 -36.25 12.84 -22.95
CA ALA A 16 -35.43 13.87 -23.56
C ALA A 16 -35.79 15.23 -22.96
N GLY A 17 -34.78 16.03 -22.64
CA GLY A 17 -34.92 17.43 -22.26
C GLY A 17 -33.70 18.21 -22.72
N CYS A 18 -33.78 18.75 -23.94
CA CYS A 18 -32.88 19.77 -24.46
C CYS A 18 -32.99 21.04 -23.61
N ASN A 19 -31.88 21.72 -23.31
CA ASN A 19 -31.84 23.16 -23.58
C ASN A 19 -30.43 23.68 -23.85
N ASP A 20 -30.36 24.45 -24.91
CA ASP A 20 -29.21 25.11 -25.52
C ASP A 20 -28.71 26.34 -24.74
N ALA A 21 -27.42 26.59 -24.92
CA ALA A 21 -26.75 27.88 -25.14
C ALA A 21 -27.00 29.07 -24.18
N GLU A 22 -25.90 29.58 -23.62
CA GLU A 22 -25.53 30.99 -23.89
C GLU A 22 -24.02 31.24 -23.69
N GLN A 23 -23.43 31.86 -24.72
CA GLN A 23 -22.09 32.43 -24.75
C GLN A 23 -22.00 33.65 -23.83
N SER A 24 -20.84 33.86 -23.19
CA SER A 24 -20.39 35.22 -22.90
C SER A 24 -18.87 35.29 -23.01
N ALA A 25 -18.43 35.76 -24.17
CA ALA A 25 -17.12 36.35 -24.36
C ALA A 25 -17.09 37.73 -23.69
N GLY A 26 -16.02 38.01 -22.96
CA GLY A 26 -15.78 39.29 -22.30
C GLY A 26 -14.29 39.62 -22.27
N ASP A 27 -13.74 39.94 -23.43
CA ASP A 27 -12.52 40.74 -23.59
C ASP A 27 -12.72 42.14 -23.00
N LYS A 28 -11.80 42.60 -22.13
CA LYS A 28 -11.25 43.98 -22.04
C LYS A 28 -9.88 43.90 -21.34
N GLU A 29 -8.78 44.02 -22.08
CA GLU A 29 -8.08 45.25 -22.41
C GLU A 29 -7.39 45.99 -21.24
N GLN A 30 -6.06 46.09 -21.42
CA GLN A 30 -5.19 47.23 -21.13
C GLN A 30 -4.95 47.65 -19.67
N GLN A 31 -3.70 47.43 -19.23
CA GLN A 31 -2.87 48.60 -18.89
C GLN A 31 -1.38 48.37 -19.15
N SER A 32 -0.90 49.11 -20.15
CA SER A 32 0.49 49.47 -20.42
C SER A 32 1.02 50.40 -19.32
N GLY A 33 2.27 50.21 -18.92
CA GLY A 33 3.02 51.11 -18.05
C GLY A 33 4.53 50.99 -18.29
N ASN A 34 5.01 51.68 -19.33
CA ASN A 34 6.40 52.03 -19.56
C ASN A 34 6.92 53.03 -18.49
N GLY A 35 8.23 53.02 -18.23
CA GLY A 35 8.98 54.13 -17.62
C GLY A 35 10.34 53.68 -17.09
N GLU A 36 11.41 53.78 -17.91
CA GLU A 36 12.53 54.76 -17.77
C GLU A 36 13.51 54.36 -16.66
N GLU A 37 14.71 53.83 -16.94
CA GLU A 37 15.94 54.45 -17.50
C GLU A 37 16.61 55.50 -16.57
N HIS A 38 17.94 55.36 -16.47
CA HIS A 38 18.97 56.21 -15.81
C HIS A 38 19.14 56.09 -14.28
N THR A 39 20.35 55.95 -13.71
CA THR A 39 21.65 56.58 -14.02
C THR A 39 22.88 55.76 -13.56
N ASP A 40 24.00 55.95 -14.27
CA ASP A 40 25.37 55.62 -13.87
C ASP A 40 25.84 56.35 -12.60
N ALA A 41 26.65 55.66 -11.77
CA ALA A 41 27.77 56.17 -10.95
C ALA A 41 28.38 54.97 -10.19
N ASP A 42 29.55 54.47 -10.57
CA ASP A 42 30.86 54.91 -10.06
C ASP A 42 30.97 54.90 -8.53
N GLY A 43 31.91 54.10 -8.04
CA GLY A 43 32.17 53.92 -6.61
C GLY A 43 32.88 52.61 -6.32
N GLY A 44 34.14 52.52 -6.75
CA GLY A 44 35.02 51.48 -6.24
C GLY A 44 35.20 51.62 -4.74
N ASN A 45 35.28 50.49 -4.04
CA ASN A 45 36.26 50.35 -2.96
C ASN A 45 36.44 48.89 -2.57
N GLU A 46 37.69 48.56 -2.30
CA GLU A 46 38.14 47.58 -1.32
C GLU A 46 37.88 46.10 -1.66
N ALA A 47 38.80 45.61 -2.50
CA ALA A 47 39.40 44.29 -2.28
C ALA A 47 39.98 44.24 -0.86
N GLU A 48 39.18 43.82 0.11
CA GLU A 48 39.68 43.35 1.40
C GLU A 48 40.02 41.87 1.29
N GLU A 49 41.29 41.60 1.56
CA GLU A 49 41.90 40.29 1.72
C GLU A 49 41.16 39.48 2.80
N ASN A 50 40.22 38.62 2.39
CA ASN A 50 39.71 37.56 3.28
C ASN A 50 40.59 36.31 3.12
N GLY A 51 41.83 36.43 3.58
CA GLY A 51 42.88 35.41 3.49
C GLY A 51 43.05 34.59 4.78
N SER A 52 41.97 34.32 5.51
CA SER A 52 42.02 33.58 6.79
C SER A 52 41.01 32.43 6.92
N ASP A 53 40.09 32.25 5.96
CA ASP A 53 39.05 31.20 6.05
C ASP A 53 39.39 29.92 5.26
N ASN A 54 40.48 29.90 4.48
CA ASN A 54 40.84 28.76 3.62
C ASN A 54 41.43 27.53 4.34
N GLU A 55 41.94 27.67 5.57
CA GLU A 55 42.54 26.53 6.30
C GLU A 55 41.49 25.70 7.06
N ALA A 56 40.42 26.33 7.54
CA ALA A 56 39.31 25.61 8.18
C ALA A 56 38.54 24.75 7.17
N ASP A 57 38.29 25.29 5.97
CA ASP A 57 37.63 24.56 4.88
C ASP A 57 38.48 23.41 4.32
N ALA A 58 39.82 23.48 4.45
CA ALA A 58 40.70 22.42 3.98
C ALA A 58 40.66 21.18 4.90
N ALA A 59 40.61 21.39 6.21
CA ALA A 59 40.53 20.31 7.19
C ALA A 59 39.18 19.57 7.12
N GLU A 60 38.07 20.31 6.95
CA GLU A 60 36.74 19.71 6.81
C GLU A 60 36.60 18.88 5.52
N ARG A 61 37.22 19.32 4.42
CA ARG A 61 37.26 18.53 3.18
C ARG A 61 38.10 17.27 3.31
N GLU A 62 39.24 17.33 4.00
CA GLU A 62 40.08 16.15 4.25
C GLU A 62 39.34 15.10 5.10
N GLU A 63 38.56 15.54 6.09
CA GLU A 63 37.71 14.66 6.91
C GLU A 63 36.59 14.01 6.07
N GLN A 64 35.89 14.79 5.24
CA GLN A 64 34.85 14.26 4.33
C GLN A 64 35.42 13.29 3.29
N GLU A 65 36.60 13.58 2.73
CA GLU A 65 37.28 12.67 1.80
C GLU A 65 37.68 11.35 2.47
N ALA A 66 38.12 11.39 3.73
CA ALA A 66 38.43 10.19 4.51
C ALA A 66 37.19 9.36 4.83
N GLU A 67 36.08 10.00 5.19
CA GLU A 67 34.79 9.33 5.44
C GLU A 67 34.26 8.63 4.18
N LEU A 68 34.27 9.32 3.03
CA LEU A 68 33.87 8.74 1.76
C LEU A 68 34.74 7.53 1.36
N LEU A 69 36.04 7.58 1.62
CA LEU A 69 36.93 6.44 1.37
C LEU A 69 36.61 5.25 2.27
N ALA A 70 36.31 5.50 3.55
CA ALA A 70 35.92 4.44 4.49
C ALA A 70 34.58 3.79 4.10
N GLU A 71 33.61 4.58 3.64
CA GLU A 71 32.35 4.05 3.13
C GLU A 71 32.54 3.22 1.84
N GLN A 72 33.40 3.67 0.93
CA GLN A 72 33.71 2.93 -0.30
C GLN A 72 34.37 1.58 0.02
N GLU A 73 35.27 1.53 1.00
CA GLU A 73 35.88 0.28 1.47
C GLU A 73 34.84 -0.68 2.07
N ARG A 74 33.91 -0.15 2.88
CA ARG A 74 32.80 -0.94 3.45
C ARG A 74 31.87 -1.51 2.37
N ILE A 75 31.56 -0.73 1.34
CA ILE A 75 30.74 -1.20 0.21
C ILE A 75 31.47 -2.34 -0.52
N ALA A 76 32.76 -2.18 -0.82
CA ALA A 76 33.55 -3.21 -1.49
C ALA A 76 33.64 -4.52 -0.68
N GLU A 77 33.74 -4.42 0.66
CA GLU A 77 33.70 -5.59 1.56
C GLU A 77 32.35 -6.32 1.50
N LEU A 78 31.25 -5.57 1.56
CA LEU A 78 29.90 -6.14 1.49
C LEU A 78 29.60 -6.77 0.12
N GLU A 79 30.05 -6.17 -0.97
CA GLU A 79 29.91 -6.72 -2.32
C GLU A 79 30.67 -8.04 -2.47
N ALA A 80 31.89 -8.14 -1.94
CA ALA A 80 32.67 -9.38 -1.95
C ALA A 80 32.01 -10.49 -1.11
N GLU A 81 31.39 -10.13 0.02
CA GLU A 81 30.67 -11.10 0.84
C GLU A 81 29.39 -11.61 0.15
N ILE A 82 28.67 -10.73 -0.56
CA ILE A 82 27.51 -11.13 -1.38
C ILE A 82 27.93 -12.08 -2.50
N GLU A 83 29.03 -11.78 -3.20
CA GLU A 83 29.56 -12.65 -4.27
C GLU A 83 29.92 -14.04 -3.70
N ARG A 84 30.62 -14.07 -2.55
CA ARG A 84 30.96 -15.31 -1.85
C ARG A 84 29.73 -16.14 -1.47
N LEU A 85 28.72 -15.50 -0.88
CA LEU A 85 27.46 -16.16 -0.49
C LEU A 85 26.68 -16.66 -1.71
N THR A 86 26.74 -15.94 -2.83
CA THR A 86 26.08 -16.34 -4.08
C THR A 86 26.77 -17.56 -4.70
N GLU A 87 28.10 -17.58 -4.76
CA GLU A 87 28.86 -18.74 -5.24
C GLU A 87 28.66 -19.97 -4.35
N GLU A 88 28.58 -19.78 -3.03
CA GLU A 88 28.24 -20.85 -2.07
C GLU A 88 26.83 -21.42 -2.32
N ALA A 89 25.86 -20.57 -2.64
CA ALA A 89 24.50 -20.99 -2.98
C ALA A 89 24.43 -21.74 -4.33
N GLU A 90 25.16 -21.29 -5.35
CA GLU A 90 25.19 -21.94 -6.66
C GLU A 90 25.91 -23.29 -6.62
N THR A 91 27.05 -23.37 -5.94
CA THR A 91 27.84 -24.61 -5.84
C THR A 91 27.22 -25.65 -4.89
N GLY A 92 26.39 -25.22 -3.95
CA GLY A 92 25.61 -26.09 -3.07
C GLY A 92 24.40 -26.76 -3.73
N SER A 93 23.99 -26.33 -4.94
CA SER A 93 22.74 -26.79 -5.58
C SER A 93 22.91 -27.94 -6.59
N ASP A 94 24.13 -28.38 -6.88
CA ASP A 94 24.43 -29.26 -8.04
C ASP A 94 24.77 -30.73 -7.68
N SER A 95 24.46 -31.18 -6.47
CA SER A 95 24.66 -32.58 -6.05
C SER A 95 23.38 -33.24 -5.56
N GLU A 96 22.47 -33.58 -6.49
CA GLU A 96 21.65 -34.80 -6.44
C GLU A 96 20.75 -34.93 -7.68
N GLU A 97 21.29 -35.53 -8.76
CA GLU A 97 20.45 -36.28 -9.72
C GLU A 97 20.98 -37.71 -9.83
N THR A 98 20.24 -38.67 -9.29
CA THR A 98 20.22 -40.02 -9.86
C THR A 98 18.89 -40.74 -9.59
N SER A 99 18.26 -41.17 -10.70
CA SER A 99 17.46 -42.39 -10.85
C SER A 99 15.92 -42.29 -10.93
N GLU A 100 15.49 -42.33 -12.19
CA GLU A 100 14.29 -42.93 -12.79
C GLU A 100 13.31 -43.79 -11.94
N ASN A 101 12.03 -43.51 -12.24
CA ASN A 101 10.85 -44.38 -12.30
C ASN A 101 10.16 -44.84 -11.00
N GLY A 102 9.01 -44.22 -10.70
CA GLY A 102 8.06 -44.74 -9.72
C GLY A 102 6.79 -43.90 -9.55
N SER A 103 5.69 -44.43 -10.08
CA SER A 103 4.29 -44.06 -9.83
C SER A 103 3.97 -43.55 -8.41
N THR A 104 3.21 -42.43 -8.34
CA THR A 104 2.19 -42.09 -7.33
C THR A 104 2.42 -42.54 -5.88
N THR A 105 2.93 -41.62 -5.06
CA THR A 105 2.30 -41.12 -3.82
C THR A 105 3.19 -39.99 -3.31
N GLY A 106 2.60 -38.86 -2.95
CA GLY A 106 3.35 -37.73 -2.41
C GLY A 106 4.03 -38.14 -1.11
N GLU A 107 5.35 -38.17 -1.14
CA GLU A 107 6.19 -38.13 0.06
C GLU A 107 7.06 -36.88 -0.03
N GLU A 108 7.21 -36.30 1.15
CA GLU A 108 7.78 -35.00 1.49
C GLU A 108 9.25 -34.91 1.06
N ASN A 109 9.61 -33.84 0.35
CA ASN A 109 11.01 -33.49 0.15
C ASN A 109 11.55 -32.83 1.44
N GLU A 110 12.56 -33.47 2.05
CA GLU A 110 13.16 -33.11 3.35
C GLU A 110 13.92 -31.76 3.34
N TYR A 111 14.09 -31.12 2.19
CA TYR A 111 14.53 -29.71 2.09
C TYR A 111 13.72 -28.91 1.05
N GLY A 112 12.48 -29.32 0.80
CA GLY A 112 11.52 -28.61 -0.03
C GLY A 112 10.84 -27.49 0.74
N ARG A 113 11.46 -26.31 0.83
CA ARG A 113 10.67 -25.08 1.03
C ARG A 113 9.94 -24.78 -0.27
N SER A 114 8.88 -25.54 -0.54
CA SER A 114 7.74 -25.01 -1.27
C SER A 114 7.43 -23.67 -0.62
N ALA A 115 7.57 -22.58 -1.38
CA ALA A 115 7.07 -21.28 -0.95
C ALA A 115 5.70 -21.51 -0.31
N PRO A 116 5.48 -21.10 0.95
CA PRO A 116 4.24 -21.40 1.63
C PRO A 116 3.13 -20.94 0.71
N ARG A 117 2.37 -21.91 0.17
CA ARG A 117 1.13 -21.61 -0.52
C ARG A 117 0.21 -21.19 0.60
N MET A 118 0.21 -19.89 0.89
CA MET A 118 -0.75 -19.28 1.79
C MET A 118 -2.12 -19.69 1.28
N THR A 119 -2.76 -20.61 1.98
CA THR A 119 -4.16 -20.88 1.73
C THR A 119 -4.95 -19.77 2.42
N PRO A 120 -6.07 -19.30 1.83
CA PRO A 120 -6.94 -18.33 2.49
C PRO A 120 -7.28 -18.73 3.93
N ASP A 121 -7.46 -20.03 4.14
CA ASP A 121 -7.96 -20.61 5.38
C ASP A 121 -6.94 -20.60 6.53
N GLU A 122 -5.63 -20.52 6.26
CA GLU A 122 -4.59 -20.61 7.30
C GLU A 122 -3.77 -19.32 7.45
N ASP A 123 -3.41 -18.66 6.35
CA ASP A 123 -2.39 -17.58 6.40
C ASP A 123 -2.91 -16.22 5.95
N PHE A 124 -3.94 -16.17 5.09
CA PHE A 124 -4.38 -14.90 4.49
C PHE A 124 -4.89 -13.94 5.54
N PHE A 125 -5.74 -14.40 6.46
CA PHE A 125 -6.34 -13.61 7.54
C PHE A 125 -5.49 -13.52 8.82
N THR A 126 -4.37 -14.25 8.88
CA THR A 126 -3.58 -14.38 10.11
C THR A 126 -2.61 -13.21 10.24
N GLN A 127 -2.75 -12.46 11.34
CA GLN A 127 -1.81 -11.42 11.76
C GLN A 127 -1.01 -11.91 12.97
N PHE A 128 0.27 -12.20 12.77
CA PHE A 128 1.09 -12.85 13.81
C PHE A 128 1.41 -11.95 15.02
N TRP A 129 1.45 -10.63 14.86
CA TRP A 129 2.02 -9.74 15.90
C TRP A 129 1.06 -9.29 17.01
N PHE A 130 -0.27 -9.36 16.82
CA PHE A 130 -1.21 -8.77 17.79
C PHE A 130 -1.53 -9.67 18.99
N ILE A 131 -1.45 -11.00 18.81
CA ILE A 131 -1.88 -11.96 19.83
C ILE A 131 -0.69 -12.42 20.69
N GLU A 132 0.55 -12.21 20.23
CA GLU A 132 1.67 -12.99 20.77
C GLU A 132 2.22 -12.51 22.11
N GLU A 133 2.07 -11.26 22.55
CA GLU A 133 2.52 -10.89 23.91
C GLU A 133 1.93 -9.56 24.41
N GLN A 134 1.02 -9.64 25.40
CA GLN A 134 0.61 -8.50 26.21
C GLN A 134 1.72 -8.18 27.22
N SER A 135 2.12 -6.91 27.34
CA SER A 135 3.09 -6.51 28.36
C SER A 135 2.49 -6.60 29.78
N PRO A 136 3.29 -6.90 30.82
CA PRO A 136 2.82 -6.87 32.20
C PRO A 136 2.17 -5.54 32.58
N GLU A 137 2.69 -4.43 32.04
CA GLU A 137 2.14 -3.08 32.24
C GLU A 137 0.73 -2.93 31.64
N GLU A 138 0.49 -3.49 30.45
CA GLU A 138 -0.84 -3.50 29.83
C GLU A 138 -1.84 -4.36 30.61
N GLU A 139 -1.40 -5.52 31.12
CA GLU A 139 -2.21 -6.36 31.99
C GLU A 139 -2.59 -5.62 33.30
N GLU A 140 -1.63 -4.92 33.93
CA GLU A 140 -1.88 -4.08 35.12
C GLU A 140 -2.84 -2.91 34.83
N MET A 141 -2.83 -2.38 33.60
CA MET A 141 -3.76 -1.35 33.13
C MET A 141 -5.13 -1.88 32.71
N GLY A 142 -5.34 -3.21 32.74
CA GLY A 142 -6.60 -3.86 32.40
C GLY A 142 -6.88 -3.93 30.90
N PHE A 143 -5.84 -3.98 30.07
CA PHE A 143 -6.00 -4.27 28.65
C PHE A 143 -6.48 -5.71 28.47
N GLU A 144 -7.36 -5.93 27.51
CA GLU A 144 -7.92 -7.24 27.18
C GLU A 144 -7.95 -7.36 25.66
N PRO A 145 -6.81 -7.66 25.01
CA PRO A 145 -6.73 -7.71 23.56
C PRO A 145 -7.79 -8.65 22.97
N SER A 146 -8.54 -8.15 22.00
CA SER A 146 -9.61 -8.89 21.34
C SER A 146 -9.76 -8.46 19.89
N LEU A 147 -10.59 -9.21 19.16
CA LEU A 147 -10.81 -9.03 17.73
C LEU A 147 -12.32 -9.05 17.49
N THR A 148 -12.84 -8.04 16.79
CA THR A 148 -14.26 -8.05 16.43
C THR A 148 -14.56 -9.13 15.39
N ASP A 149 -15.83 -9.45 15.21
CA ASP A 149 -16.26 -10.18 14.01
C ASP A 149 -16.08 -9.29 12.76
N TRP A 150 -16.03 -9.93 11.58
CA TRP A 150 -16.16 -9.23 10.31
C TRP A 150 -17.55 -8.60 10.21
N GLN A 151 -17.60 -7.34 9.80
CA GLN A 151 -18.83 -6.59 9.60
C GLN A 151 -18.78 -5.81 8.30
N ASP A 152 -19.95 -5.43 7.77
CA ASP A 152 -20.01 -4.57 6.59
C ASP A 152 -19.31 -3.23 6.86
N TYR A 153 -18.50 -2.78 5.91
CA TYR A 153 -17.82 -1.49 5.98
C TYR A 153 -18.80 -0.34 6.18
N ARG A 154 -18.54 0.49 7.18
CA ARG A 154 -19.47 1.57 7.58
C ARG A 154 -19.31 2.85 6.76
N GLY A 155 -18.22 2.98 6.01
CA GLY A 155 -17.95 4.16 5.18
C GLY A 155 -18.68 4.17 3.84
N GLU A 156 -18.67 5.32 3.18
CA GLU A 156 -19.23 5.44 1.83
C GLU A 156 -18.28 4.84 0.79
N ILE A 157 -18.81 4.04 -0.14
CA ILE A 157 -18.06 3.50 -1.27
C ILE A 157 -18.41 4.31 -2.51
N SER A 158 -17.41 4.91 -3.13
CA SER A 158 -17.59 5.70 -4.35
C SER A 158 -18.08 4.84 -5.51
N ASN A 159 -19.04 5.36 -6.28
CA ASN A 159 -19.58 4.67 -7.47
C ASN A 159 -18.51 4.34 -8.50
N ARG A 160 -17.35 5.03 -8.50
CA ARG A 160 -16.25 4.77 -9.43
C ARG A 160 -15.65 3.36 -9.33
N TYR A 161 -15.91 2.64 -8.24
CA TYR A 161 -15.50 1.25 -8.05
C TYR A 161 -16.58 0.24 -8.43
N SER A 162 -17.80 0.69 -8.69
CA SER A 162 -18.93 -0.18 -9.08
C SER A 162 -18.71 -0.83 -10.44
N ALA A 163 -19.45 -1.91 -10.70
CA ALA A 163 -19.41 -2.61 -11.99
C ALA A 163 -19.80 -1.71 -13.18
N GLU A 164 -20.60 -0.67 -12.95
CA GLU A 164 -21.09 0.24 -13.99
C GLU A 164 -20.08 1.34 -14.38
N GLU A 165 -19.27 1.81 -13.44
CA GLU A 165 -18.37 2.96 -13.65
C GLU A 165 -16.88 2.61 -13.56
N SER A 166 -16.54 1.41 -13.09
CA SER A 166 -15.15 0.99 -12.93
C SER A 166 -14.39 0.96 -14.27
N GLY A 167 -13.12 1.39 -14.21
CA GLY A 167 -12.16 1.31 -15.30
C GLY A 167 -10.85 0.59 -14.92
N TYR A 168 -10.83 -0.13 -13.79
CA TYR A 168 -9.60 -0.72 -13.28
C TYR A 168 -9.26 -2.05 -13.96
N MET A 169 -8.05 -2.15 -14.49
CA MET A 169 -7.58 -3.34 -15.21
C MET A 169 -7.01 -4.43 -14.29
N THR A 170 -6.66 -4.09 -13.04
CA THR A 170 -6.18 -5.05 -12.03
C THR A 170 -6.82 -4.76 -10.67
N ALA A 171 -6.98 -5.80 -9.85
CA ALA A 171 -7.59 -5.69 -8.53
C ALA A 171 -6.74 -4.83 -7.58
N GLU A 172 -5.41 -4.92 -7.66
CA GLU A 172 -4.50 -4.18 -6.78
C GLU A 172 -4.51 -2.68 -7.06
N VAL A 173 -4.61 -2.28 -8.33
CA VAL A 173 -4.69 -0.85 -8.67
C VAL A 173 -6.02 -0.27 -8.17
N LEU A 174 -7.11 -1.03 -8.25
CA LEU A 174 -8.38 -0.64 -7.65
C LEU A 174 -8.23 -0.45 -6.14
N ALA A 175 -7.70 -1.45 -5.43
CA ALA A 175 -7.55 -1.42 -3.99
C ALA A 175 -6.65 -0.26 -3.51
N MET A 176 -5.52 -0.03 -4.17
CA MET A 176 -4.62 1.08 -3.82
C MET A 176 -5.27 2.45 -4.03
N ASP A 177 -6.08 2.62 -5.08
CA ASP A 177 -6.80 3.87 -5.31
C ASP A 177 -7.95 4.07 -4.32
N TRP A 178 -8.61 2.98 -3.91
CA TRP A 178 -9.60 2.98 -2.83
C TRP A 178 -8.99 3.36 -1.48
N ILE A 179 -7.86 2.76 -1.10
CA ILE A 179 -7.11 3.15 0.10
C ILE A 179 -6.77 4.63 0.04
N ARG A 180 -6.24 5.12 -1.08
CA ARG A 180 -5.83 6.52 -1.19
C ARG A 180 -6.99 7.49 -1.01
N GLU A 181 -8.16 7.18 -1.56
CA GLU A 181 -9.38 7.97 -1.38
C GLU A 181 -9.75 8.03 0.11
N ARG A 182 -9.81 6.87 0.77
CA ARG A 182 -10.07 6.77 2.20
C ARG A 182 -9.04 7.50 3.07
N GLU A 183 -7.75 7.34 2.80
CA GLU A 183 -6.68 7.98 3.57
C GLU A 183 -6.71 9.51 3.43
N THR A 184 -7.06 10.01 2.24
CA THR A 184 -7.24 11.44 1.99
C THR A 184 -8.35 12.02 2.89
N GLU A 185 -9.36 11.21 3.21
CA GLU A 185 -10.44 11.58 4.13
C GLU A 185 -9.99 11.52 5.60
N MET A 186 -9.15 10.55 5.96
CA MET A 186 -8.78 10.29 7.36
C MET A 186 -7.55 11.07 7.87
N MET A 187 -6.77 11.73 7.00
CA MET A 187 -5.55 12.48 7.37
C MET A 187 -4.61 11.68 8.30
N MET A 188 -4.15 10.54 7.81
CA MET A 188 -3.27 9.62 8.57
C MET A 188 -1.96 10.28 9.02
N ASP A 189 -1.53 9.92 10.24
CA ASP A 189 -0.28 10.39 10.82
C ASP A 189 0.84 9.37 10.57
N THR A 190 2.09 9.82 10.57
CA THR A 190 3.26 9.08 10.01
C THR A 190 3.72 7.82 10.78
N GLN A 191 2.96 7.34 11.77
CA GLN A 191 3.32 6.17 12.61
C GLN A 191 2.50 4.92 12.30
N GLU A 192 1.79 4.91 11.18
CA GLU A 192 0.88 3.83 10.80
C GLU A 192 1.56 2.85 9.83
N GLU A 193 1.37 1.56 10.06
CA GLU A 193 1.83 0.49 9.17
C GLU A 193 0.67 0.04 8.28
N LEU A 194 0.91 -0.02 6.98
CA LEU A 194 -0.03 -0.51 5.98
C LEU A 194 0.57 -1.72 5.25
N ALA A 195 -0.13 -2.84 5.27
CA ALA A 195 0.20 -4.02 4.47
C ALA A 195 -1.01 -4.47 3.65
N MET A 196 -0.74 -5.06 2.48
CA MET A 196 -1.77 -5.54 1.56
C MET A 196 -1.46 -6.97 1.14
N ARG A 197 -2.48 -7.83 1.16
CA ARG A 197 -2.41 -9.22 0.71
C ARG A 197 -3.50 -9.44 -0.33
N THR A 198 -3.16 -10.06 -1.44
CA THR A 198 -4.09 -10.35 -2.53
C THR A 198 -4.26 -11.85 -2.70
N TYR A 199 -5.51 -12.28 -2.79
CA TYR A 199 -5.88 -13.64 -3.13
C TYR A 199 -6.79 -13.62 -4.37
N TYR A 200 -6.45 -14.41 -5.38
CA TYR A 200 -7.28 -14.63 -6.55
C TYR A 200 -7.92 -16.02 -6.48
N GLU A 201 -9.21 -16.13 -6.79
CA GLU A 201 -9.83 -17.43 -6.97
C GLU A 201 -9.29 -18.14 -8.23
N GLU A 202 -9.48 -19.47 -8.29
CA GLU A 202 -8.87 -20.33 -9.32
C GLU A 202 -9.28 -19.95 -10.76
N ASP A 203 -10.48 -19.40 -10.95
CA ASP A 203 -10.98 -18.95 -12.25
C ASP A 203 -10.49 -17.54 -12.65
N GLY A 204 -9.95 -16.78 -11.70
CA GLY A 204 -9.53 -15.39 -11.89
C GLY A 204 -10.68 -14.42 -12.18
N GLU A 205 -11.93 -14.83 -11.91
CA GLU A 205 -13.12 -13.98 -12.05
C GLU A 205 -13.43 -13.22 -10.76
N SER A 206 -12.81 -13.60 -9.64
CA SER A 206 -12.95 -12.91 -8.36
C SER A 206 -11.59 -12.80 -7.63
N ALA A 207 -11.52 -11.84 -6.72
CA ALA A 207 -10.35 -11.63 -5.87
C ALA A 207 -10.78 -11.09 -4.50
N MET A 208 -10.01 -11.43 -3.49
CA MET A 208 -10.05 -10.82 -2.17
C MET A 208 -8.76 -10.04 -1.93
N ILE A 209 -8.87 -8.80 -1.47
CA ILE A 209 -7.71 -8.01 -1.05
C ILE A 209 -7.89 -7.65 0.42
N LEU A 210 -6.99 -8.16 1.25
CA LEU A 210 -6.91 -7.84 2.67
C LEU A 210 -5.91 -6.70 2.87
N ILE A 211 -6.41 -5.62 3.45
CA ILE A 211 -5.63 -4.45 3.84
C ILE A 211 -5.52 -4.49 5.36
N LEU A 212 -4.30 -4.42 5.84
CA LEU A 212 -3.94 -4.51 7.24
C LEU A 212 -3.41 -3.13 7.65
N HIS A 213 -4.13 -2.44 8.51
CA HIS A 213 -3.79 -1.09 8.94
C HIS A 213 -3.55 -1.04 10.45
N TRP A 214 -2.38 -0.54 10.86
CA TRP A 214 -1.87 -0.68 12.22
C TRP A 214 -1.23 0.60 12.73
N GLY A 215 -1.12 0.73 14.05
CA GLY A 215 -0.51 1.90 14.68
C GLY A 215 -1.50 3.03 14.92
N LEU A 216 -2.81 2.72 14.97
CA LEU A 216 -3.84 3.67 15.34
C LEU A 216 -3.54 4.21 16.75
N LYS A 217 -3.47 5.54 16.88
CA LYS A 217 -3.24 6.27 18.15
C LYS A 217 -4.44 6.22 19.10
N ASP A 218 -5.40 5.36 18.81
CA ASP A 218 -6.59 5.12 19.61
C ASP A 218 -6.24 4.16 20.76
N ASP A 219 -6.70 4.47 21.97
CA ASP A 219 -6.50 3.63 23.15
C ASP A 219 -7.47 2.46 23.22
N ALA A 220 -8.54 2.48 22.40
CA ALA A 220 -9.48 1.39 22.18
C ALA A 220 -9.07 0.50 20.99
N ILE A 221 -8.57 1.08 19.89
CA ILE A 221 -8.29 0.36 18.63
C ILE A 221 -6.77 0.32 18.35
N ALA A 222 -6.21 -0.87 18.16
CA ALA A 222 -4.82 -1.10 17.80
C ALA A 222 -4.57 -1.12 16.29
N GLY A 223 -5.57 -1.58 15.54
CA GLY A 223 -5.51 -1.74 14.10
C GLY A 223 -6.88 -2.09 13.53
N GLU A 224 -6.94 -2.10 12.21
CA GLU A 224 -8.11 -2.39 11.42
C GLU A 224 -7.71 -3.24 10.22
N ASP A 225 -8.51 -4.27 9.95
CA ASP A 225 -8.44 -5.02 8.70
C ASP A 225 -9.62 -4.63 7.82
N LEU A 226 -9.35 -4.50 6.51
CA LEU A 226 -10.35 -4.28 5.49
C LEU A 226 -10.23 -5.37 4.43
N LEU A 227 -11.32 -6.08 4.19
CA LEU A 227 -11.41 -7.14 3.21
C LEU A 227 -12.26 -6.68 2.04
N LEU A 228 -11.60 -6.37 0.92
CA LEU A 228 -12.25 -5.99 -0.31
C LEU A 228 -12.59 -7.26 -1.09
N HIS A 229 -13.85 -7.38 -1.48
CA HIS A 229 -14.35 -8.41 -2.39
C HIS A 229 -14.50 -7.80 -3.78
N LEU A 230 -13.78 -8.35 -4.75
CA LEU A 230 -13.75 -7.85 -6.11
C LEU A 230 -14.20 -8.91 -7.11
N THR A 231 -14.94 -8.48 -8.12
CA THR A 231 -15.34 -9.31 -9.28
C THR A 231 -14.77 -8.71 -10.55
N ARG A 232 -14.41 -9.58 -11.49
CA ARG A 232 -13.93 -9.23 -12.83
C ARG A 232 -15.03 -9.45 -13.86
N ASN A 233 -15.39 -8.38 -14.56
CA ASN A 233 -16.30 -8.41 -15.71
C ASN A 233 -15.52 -8.11 -17.01
N GLY A 234 -15.09 -9.17 -17.70
CA GLY A 234 -14.21 -9.05 -18.87
C GLY A 234 -12.79 -8.69 -18.44
N ASP A 235 -12.32 -7.49 -18.77
CA ASP A 235 -10.99 -7.00 -18.36
C ASP A 235 -11.05 -5.97 -17.23
N ILE A 236 -12.24 -5.70 -16.70
CA ILE A 236 -12.48 -4.68 -15.69
C ILE A 236 -12.79 -5.32 -14.35
N TRP A 237 -12.08 -4.88 -13.32
CA TRP A 237 -12.34 -5.23 -11.92
C TRP A 237 -13.28 -4.21 -11.29
N SER A 238 -14.26 -4.68 -10.53
CA SER A 238 -15.14 -3.86 -9.71
C SER A 238 -15.11 -4.32 -8.27
N LEU A 239 -15.41 -3.40 -7.36
CA LEU A 239 -15.57 -3.66 -5.94
C LEU A 239 -17.04 -3.99 -5.65
N ASP A 240 -17.29 -5.18 -5.09
CA ASP A 240 -18.65 -5.63 -4.78
C ASP A 240 -19.02 -5.35 -3.33
N ASN A 241 -18.10 -5.63 -2.40
CA ASN A 241 -18.30 -5.45 -0.97
C ASN A 241 -16.98 -5.13 -0.26
N ILE A 242 -17.09 -4.51 0.91
CA ILE A 242 -15.98 -4.36 1.85
C ILE A 242 -16.48 -4.85 3.21
N GLU A 243 -15.69 -5.72 3.83
CA GLU A 243 -15.84 -6.05 5.24
C GLU A 243 -14.73 -5.38 6.05
N GLU A 244 -15.02 -4.98 7.28
CA GLU A 244 -14.07 -4.41 8.22
C GLU A 244 -14.02 -5.24 9.51
N ARG A 245 -12.88 -5.20 10.18
CA ARG A 245 -12.66 -5.85 11.48
C ARG A 245 -11.64 -5.05 12.28
N TYR A 246 -11.83 -4.96 13.60
CA TYR A 246 -11.00 -4.15 14.47
C TYR A 246 -10.24 -5.01 15.50
N TYR A 247 -8.99 -4.61 15.75
CA TYR A 247 -8.18 -5.13 16.83
C TYR A 247 -8.34 -4.23 18.04
N CYS A 248 -8.98 -4.72 19.09
CA CYS A 248 -9.33 -3.95 20.27
C CYS A 248 -8.29 -4.14 21.37
N ARG A 249 -7.82 -3.03 21.96
CA ARG A 249 -6.82 -3.02 23.04
C ARG A 249 -7.42 -3.35 24.42
N ARG A 250 -8.65 -2.90 24.69
CA ARG A 250 -9.30 -2.96 26.02
C ARG A 250 -10.55 -3.85 26.06
N GLY A 251 -10.61 -4.83 25.17
CA GLY A 251 -11.77 -5.70 25.04
C GLY A 251 -12.79 -5.18 24.04
N MET A 252 -13.84 -5.97 23.88
CA MET A 252 -14.96 -5.73 22.99
C MET A 252 -16.27 -5.87 23.77
N ASP A 253 -17.34 -5.33 23.20
CA ASP A 253 -18.68 -5.52 23.74
C ASP A 253 -19.15 -6.99 23.68
N GLU A 254 -20.26 -7.29 24.37
CA GLU A 254 -20.80 -8.65 24.45
C GLU A 254 -21.16 -9.23 23.07
N ASP A 255 -21.44 -8.35 22.09
CA ASP A 255 -21.81 -8.70 20.72
C ASP A 255 -20.61 -8.74 19.76
N ALA A 256 -19.37 -8.56 20.24
CA ALA A 256 -18.12 -8.60 19.47
C ALA A 256 -18.09 -7.64 18.25
N SER A 257 -18.77 -6.50 18.35
CA SER A 257 -19.00 -5.56 17.25
C SER A 257 -18.29 -4.21 17.42
N ILE A 258 -17.90 -3.87 18.66
CA ILE A 258 -17.32 -2.57 19.02
C ILE A 258 -16.20 -2.75 20.05
N CYS A 259 -15.08 -2.03 19.87
CA CYS A 259 -14.00 -1.94 20.85
C CYS A 259 -14.35 -1.00 22.03
N HIS A 260 -13.86 -1.31 23.23
CA HIS A 260 -14.06 -0.52 24.45
C HIS A 260 -12.98 0.53 24.74
#